data_AF-A0A8J6EC28-F1
#
_entry.id   AF-A0A8J6EC28-F1
#
_cell.length_a   1.000
_cell.length_b   1.000
_cell.length_c   1.000
_cell.angle_alpha   90.00
_cell.angle_beta   90.00
_cell.angle_gamma   90.00
#
_symmetry.space_group_name_H-M   'P 1'
#
loop_
_entity.id
_entity.type
_entity.pdbx_description
1 polymer ?
#
loop_
_entity_poly.entity_id
_entity_poly.type
_entity_poly.pdbx_seq_one_letter_code
_entity_poly.pdbx_strand_id
1 'polypeptide(L)'
;MMTTKEPEMEALQTGPGRGRAASRRSISRWIKSTIQQAYSSGNSSIPEGLKAHSTRAVSCSWAERAMATPDQICKAATWSNLHTFTKHYRLNTDLSSDLSFGRKVLQAVVPP
;
A
#
# COMPACT_ATOMS: atom_id res chain seq x y z
N MET A 1 23.29 -26.15 -12.10
CA MET A 1 21.99 -25.52 -12.40
C MET A 1 21.21 -25.40 -11.10
N MET A 2 21.35 -24.28 -10.39
CA MET A 2 20.53 -23.98 -9.22
C MET A 2 19.25 -23.33 -9.72
N THR A 3 18.16 -24.09 -9.72
CA THR A 3 16.81 -23.56 -9.90
C THR A 3 16.51 -22.63 -8.71
N THR A 4 16.64 -21.33 -8.92
CA THR A 4 15.96 -20.35 -8.07
C THR A 4 14.46 -20.61 -8.25
N LYS A 5 13.85 -21.31 -7.28
CA LYS A 5 12.40 -21.26 -7.14
C LYS A 5 12.08 -19.77 -6.98
N GLU A 6 11.35 -19.19 -7.93
CA GLU A 6 10.68 -17.92 -7.65
C GLU A 6 9.93 -18.10 -6.34
N PRO A 7 10.00 -17.15 -5.39
CA PRO A 7 9.22 -17.26 -4.18
C PRO A 7 7.76 -17.31 -4.62
N GLU A 8 7.17 -18.51 -4.59
CA GLU A 8 5.74 -18.68 -4.85
C GLU A 8 5.04 -17.74 -3.86
N MET A 9 4.49 -16.65 -4.39
CA MET A 9 3.68 -15.72 -3.64
C MET A 9 2.46 -16.53 -3.18
N GLU A 10 2.57 -17.12 -1.99
CA GLU A 10 1.62 -18.10 -1.49
C GLU A 10 0.22 -17.48 -1.63
N ALA A 11 -0.64 -18.16 -2.40
CA ALA A 11 -1.91 -17.59 -2.80
C ALA A 11 -2.70 -17.22 -1.53
N LEU A 12 -2.83 -15.92 -1.25
CA LEU A 12 -3.43 -15.38 -0.02
C LEU A 12 -4.89 -15.86 0.19
N GLN A 13 -5.52 -16.34 -0.89
CA GLN A 13 -6.87 -16.87 -0.94
C GLN A 13 -6.93 -18.42 -0.83
N THR A 14 -6.05 -19.02 -0.04
CA THR A 14 -6.18 -20.43 0.37
C THR A 14 -7.11 -20.52 1.58
N GLY A 15 -8.20 -21.27 1.44
CA GLY A 15 -9.13 -21.51 2.56
C GLY A 15 -10.59 -21.72 2.15
N PRO A 16 -11.45 -22.10 3.11
CA PRO A 16 -12.85 -22.48 2.88
C PRO A 16 -13.76 -21.34 2.38
N GLY A 17 -13.26 -20.10 2.38
CA GLY A 17 -13.97 -18.92 1.85
C GLY A 17 -13.61 -18.55 0.40
N ARG A 18 -12.83 -19.39 -0.31
CA ARG A 18 -12.46 -19.13 -1.71
C ARG A 18 -13.72 -18.98 -2.58
N GLY A 19 -13.72 -18.00 -3.48
CA GLY A 19 -14.86 -17.69 -4.36
C GLY A 19 -15.97 -16.87 -3.69
N ARG A 20 -15.89 -16.57 -2.39
CA ARG A 20 -16.83 -15.69 -1.70
C ARG A 20 -16.27 -14.27 -1.59
N ALA A 21 -17.16 -13.30 -1.35
CA ALA A 21 -16.76 -11.92 -1.09
C ALA A 21 -15.77 -11.84 0.09
N ALA A 22 -14.68 -11.10 -0.10
CA ALA A 22 -13.66 -10.95 0.94
C ALA A 22 -14.16 -10.09 2.10
N SER A 23 -14.04 -10.59 3.33
CA SER A 23 -14.32 -9.80 4.51
C SER A 23 -13.23 -8.74 4.74
N ARG A 24 -13.58 -7.64 5.42
CA ARG A 24 -12.62 -6.58 5.81
C ARG A 24 -11.40 -7.14 6.55
N ARG A 25 -11.60 -8.17 7.39
CA ARG A 25 -10.52 -8.89 8.10
C ARG A 25 -9.63 -9.69 7.16
N SER A 26 -10.18 -10.32 6.12
CA SER A 26 -9.39 -11.07 5.15
C SER A 26 -8.53 -10.14 4.31
N ILE A 27 -9.08 -9.04 3.81
CA ILE A 27 -8.32 -8.02 3.07
C ILE A 27 -7.17 -7.47 3.92
N SER A 28 -7.44 -7.14 5.19
CA SER A 28 -6.40 -6.65 6.12
C SER A 28 -5.28 -7.67 6.33
N ARG A 29 -5.61 -8.97 6.48
CA ARG A 29 -4.59 -10.03 6.57
C ARG A 29 -3.79 -10.17 5.29
N TRP A 30 -4.45 -10.14 4.13
CA TRP A 30 -3.81 -10.27 2.83
C TRP A 30 -2.80 -9.15 2.61
N ILE A 31 -3.21 -7.89 2.79
CA ILE A 31 -2.30 -6.73 2.64
C ILE A 31 -1.08 -6.86 3.55
N LYS A 32 -1.28 -7.18 4.83
CA LYS A 32 -0.16 -7.33 5.77
C LYS A 32 0.77 -8.48 5.37
N SER A 33 0.22 -9.63 5.01
CA SER A 33 1.00 -10.79 4.61
C SER A 33 1.78 -10.53 3.33
N THR A 34 1.18 -9.89 2.32
CA THR A 34 1.88 -9.48 1.09
C THR A 34 3.07 -8.58 1.40
N ILE A 35 2.88 -7.57 2.26
CA ILE A 35 3.96 -6.65 2.64
C ILE A 35 5.06 -7.43 3.36
N GLN A 36 4.71 -8.27 4.36
CA GLN A 36 5.68 -9.08 5.09
C GLN A 36 6.49 -9.97 4.16
N GLN A 37 5.82 -10.68 3.24
CA GLN A 37 6.47 -11.53 2.25
C GLN A 37 7.44 -10.73 1.36
N ALA A 38 7.03 -9.55 0.89
CA ALA A 38 7.89 -8.69 0.06
C ALA A 38 9.17 -8.24 0.79
N TYR A 39 9.06 -7.86 2.08
CA TYR A 39 10.22 -7.51 2.91
C TYR A 39 11.11 -8.73 3.15
N SER A 40 10.53 -9.90 3.45
CA SER A 40 11.27 -11.15 3.63
C SER A 40 12.01 -11.58 2.37
N SER A 41 11.38 -11.50 1.19
CA SER A 41 12.05 -11.83 -0.08
C SER A 41 13.17 -10.85 -0.42
N GLY A 42 13.07 -9.59 0.03
CA GLY A 42 14.08 -8.55 -0.15
C GLY A 42 15.17 -8.55 0.92
N ASN A 43 15.24 -9.56 1.80
CA ASN A 43 16.17 -9.62 2.94
C ASN A 43 16.17 -8.36 3.83
N SER A 44 15.03 -7.66 3.89
CA SER A 44 14.86 -6.43 4.65
C SER A 44 14.06 -6.69 5.93
N SER A 45 14.33 -5.91 6.98
CA SER A 45 13.57 -6.03 8.23
C SER A 45 12.11 -5.62 8.02
N ILE A 46 11.20 -6.46 8.50
CA ILE A 46 9.76 -6.16 8.47
C ILE A 46 9.50 -5.02 9.47
N PRO A 47 8.77 -3.96 9.07
CA PRO A 47 8.42 -2.88 9.98
C PRO A 47 7.59 -3.35 11.19
N GLU A 48 7.97 -2.90 12.38
CA GLU A 48 7.17 -3.12 13.58
C GLU A 48 5.81 -2.43 13.47
N GLY A 49 4.77 -3.06 14.03
CA GLY A 49 3.43 -2.47 14.06
C GLY A 49 2.74 -2.33 12.70
N LEU A 50 3.11 -3.14 11.70
CA LEU A 50 2.51 -3.15 10.37
C LEU A 50 0.96 -3.26 10.42
N LYS A 51 0.29 -2.25 9.86
CA LYS A 51 -1.18 -2.21 9.71
C LYS A 51 -1.53 -2.12 8.23
N ALA A 52 -2.67 -2.70 7.84
CA ALA A 52 -3.17 -2.56 6.48
C ALA A 52 -3.42 -1.08 6.08
N HIS A 53 -3.81 -0.23 7.04
CA HIS A 53 -4.00 1.20 6.79
C HIS A 53 -2.69 1.97 6.57
N SER A 54 -1.53 1.42 6.97
CA SER A 54 -0.22 2.04 6.70
C SER A 54 0.03 2.18 5.20
N THR A 55 -0.47 1.24 4.38
CA THR A 55 -0.42 1.34 2.92
C THR A 55 -1.05 2.63 2.42
N ARG A 56 -2.22 3.01 2.94
CA ARG A 56 -2.90 4.26 2.55
C ARG A 56 -2.10 5.49 2.97
N ALA A 57 -1.55 5.48 4.19
CA ALA A 57 -0.72 6.58 4.70
C ALA A 57 0.50 6.83 3.80
N VAL A 58 1.24 5.76 3.48
CA VAL A 58 2.40 5.80 2.59
C VAL A 58 2.00 6.31 1.20
N SER A 59 0.99 5.71 0.56
CA SER A 59 0.56 6.11 -0.78
C SER A 59 0.12 7.58 -0.85
N CYS A 60 -0.66 8.07 0.12
CA CYS A 60 -1.12 9.46 0.12
C CYS A 60 0.02 10.44 0.38
N SER A 61 0.97 10.09 1.26
CA SER A 61 2.13 10.96 1.54
C SER A 61 3.05 11.06 0.32
N TRP A 62 3.22 9.98 -0.44
CA TRP A 62 3.94 10.00 -1.72
C TRP A 62 3.21 10.81 -2.79
N ALA A 63 1.88 10.75 -2.84
CA ALA A 63 1.09 11.57 -3.75
C ALA A 63 1.23 13.07 -3.43
N GLU A 64 1.14 13.45 -2.14
CA GLU A 64 1.40 14.82 -1.69
C GLU A 64 2.80 15.29 -2.11
N ARG A 65 3.83 14.46 -1.89
CA ARG A 65 5.20 14.76 -2.32
C ARG A 65 5.33 14.92 -3.85
N ALA A 66 4.55 14.17 -4.61
CA ALA A 66 4.47 14.29 -6.06
C ALA A 66 3.62 15.50 -6.53
N MET A 67 3.32 16.45 -5.63
CA MET A 67 2.55 17.66 -5.90
C MET A 67 1.10 17.38 -6.34
N ALA A 68 0.52 16.25 -5.91
CA ALA A 68 -0.91 16.01 -6.09
C ALA A 68 -1.72 17.04 -5.32
N THR A 69 -2.83 17.49 -5.91
CA THR A 69 -3.70 18.46 -5.23
C THR A 69 -4.43 17.80 -4.07
N PRO A 70 -4.85 18.57 -3.06
CA PRO A 70 -5.71 18.08 -1.98
C PRO A 70 -6.95 17.32 -2.47
N ASP A 71 -7.58 17.81 -3.54
CA ASP A 71 -8.77 17.20 -4.13
C ASP A 71 -8.46 15.82 -4.74
N GLN A 72 -7.35 15.71 -5.47
CA GLN A 72 -6.90 14.42 -6.02
C GLN A 72 -6.63 13.39 -4.92
N ILE A 73 -5.96 13.79 -3.84
CA ILE A 73 -5.69 12.91 -2.70
C ILE A 73 -7.00 12.51 -2.01
N CYS A 74 -7.89 13.46 -1.73
CA CYS A 74 -9.17 13.19 -1.08
C CYS A 74 -10.04 12.26 -1.93
N LYS A 75 -10.11 12.50 -3.24
CA LYS A 75 -10.86 11.66 -4.18
C LYS A 75 -10.30 10.25 -4.24
N ALA A 76 -8.99 10.08 -4.43
CA ALA A 76 -8.33 8.77 -4.48
C ALA A 76 -8.47 8.00 -3.15
N ALA A 77 -8.38 8.71 -2.03
CA ALA A 77 -8.52 8.14 -0.70
C ALA A 77 -9.98 8.15 -0.21
N THR A 78 -10.99 8.50 -1.00
CA THR A 78 -12.40 8.55 -0.57
C THR A 78 -12.60 9.32 0.77
N TRP A 79 -11.86 10.40 0.98
CA TRP A 79 -12.04 11.31 2.12
C TRP A 79 -12.87 12.52 1.71
N SER A 80 -13.71 13.01 2.63
CA SER A 80 -14.49 14.23 2.42
C SER A 80 -13.66 15.50 2.53
N ASN A 81 -12.54 15.45 3.25
CA ASN A 81 -11.63 16.59 3.43
C ASN A 81 -10.19 16.13 3.69
N LEU A 82 -9.25 17.04 3.41
CA LEU A 82 -7.81 16.80 3.60
C LEU A 82 -7.41 16.70 5.08
N HIS A 83 -8.23 17.22 6.01
CA HIS A 83 -7.89 17.18 7.43
C HIS A 83 -7.72 15.74 7.95
N THR A 84 -8.49 14.78 7.41
CA THR A 84 -8.27 13.36 7.75
C THR A 84 -6.87 12.89 7.36
N PHE A 85 -6.40 13.30 6.19
CA PHE A 85 -5.04 13.00 5.73
C PHE A 85 -4.00 13.63 6.65
N THR A 86 -4.03 14.95 6.81
CA THR A 86 -2.99 15.70 7.53
C THR A 86 -2.88 15.31 8.99
N LYS A 87 -4.00 14.94 9.63
CA LYS A 87 -4.03 14.57 11.05
C LYS A 87 -3.65 13.11 11.32
N HIS A 88 -4.06 12.17 10.45
CA HIS A 88 -4.01 10.73 10.78
C HIS A 88 -3.15 9.89 9.83
N TYR A 89 -2.84 10.38 8.64
CA TYR A 89 -2.21 9.58 7.58
C TYR A 89 -0.97 10.21 6.94
N ARG A 90 -0.73 11.51 7.14
CA ARG A 90 0.43 12.20 6.59
C ARG A 90 1.70 11.78 7.33
N LEU A 91 2.61 11.15 6.60
CA LEU A 91 3.92 10.74 7.09
C LEU A 91 4.96 11.78 6.70
N ASN A 92 5.97 11.96 7.54
CA ASN A 92 7.14 12.76 7.19
C ASN A 92 7.99 11.98 6.19
N THR A 93 7.79 12.22 4.90
CA THR A 93 8.47 11.49 3.82
C THR A 93 9.88 12.01 3.51
N ASP A 94 10.39 12.99 4.25
CA ASP A 94 11.64 13.70 3.97
C ASP A 94 12.89 12.79 3.86
N LEU A 95 12.78 11.51 4.23
CA LEU A 95 13.85 10.51 4.19
C LEU A 95 13.94 9.67 2.90
N SER A 96 12.99 9.76 1.95
CA SER A 96 13.00 8.88 0.76
C SER A 96 12.97 9.67 -0.56
N SER A 97 14.06 9.61 -1.34
CA SER A 97 14.28 10.41 -2.55
C SER A 97 13.47 10.00 -3.78
N ASP A 98 12.64 8.95 -3.72
CA ASP A 98 12.09 8.33 -4.92
C ASP A 98 10.69 8.80 -5.32
N LEU A 99 10.63 9.94 -6.04
CA LEU A 99 9.41 10.54 -6.58
C LEU A 99 8.65 9.64 -7.60
N SER A 100 9.28 8.56 -8.10
CA SER A 100 8.71 7.71 -9.13
C SER A 100 7.47 6.94 -8.66
N PHE A 101 7.43 6.56 -7.39
CA PHE A 101 6.30 5.85 -6.80
C PHE A 101 5.05 6.72 -6.71
N GLY A 102 5.20 7.97 -6.25
CA GLY A 102 4.09 8.92 -6.16
C GLY A 102 3.41 9.18 -7.50
N ARG A 103 4.21 9.30 -8.58
CA ARG A 103 3.69 9.52 -9.93
C ARG A 103 2.87 8.32 -10.47
N LYS A 104 3.29 7.08 -10.15
CA LYS A 104 2.56 5.86 -10.55
C LYS A 104 1.20 5.73 -9.85
N VAL A 105 1.10 6.14 -8.58
CA VAL A 105 -0.17 6.14 -7.84
C VAL A 105 -1.18 7.10 -8.48
N LEU A 106 -0.73 8.28 -8.94
CA LEU A 106 -1.60 9.26 -9.58
C LEU A 106 -2.14 8.77 -10.94
N GLN A 107 -1.31 8.09 -11.72
CA GLN A 107 -1.72 7.54 -13.02
C GLN A 107 -2.74 6.39 -12.90
N ALA A 108 -2.77 5.67 -11.78
CA ALA A 108 -3.75 4.60 -11.56
C ALA A 108 -5.19 5.10 -11.29
N VAL A 109 -5.37 6.39 -10.99
CA VAL A 109 -6.66 6.97 -10.57
C VAL A 109 -7.34 7.77 -11.70
N VAL A 110 -6.58 8.19 -12.71
CA VAL A 110 -7.11 8.87 -13.90
C VAL A 110 -7.04 7.89 -15.07
N PRO A 111 -8.17 7.31 -15.54
CA PRO A 111 -8.13 6.52 -16.77
C PRO A 111 -7.74 7.42 -17.95
N PRO A 112 -7.16 6.84 -19.02
CA PRO A 112 -6.76 7.60 -20.22
C PRO A 112 -7.92 8.38 -20.84
#